data_AF-A0A1F9YDJ3-F1
#
_entry.id   AF-A0A1F9YDJ3-F1
#
_cell.length_a   1.000
_cell.length_b   1.000
_cell.length_c   1.000
_cell.angle_alpha   90.00
_cell.angle_beta   90.00
_cell.angle_gamma   90.00
#
_symmetry.space_group_name_H-M   'P 1'
#
loop_
_entity.id
_entity.type
_entity.pdbx_description
1 polymer ?
#
loop_
_entity_poly.entity_id
_entity_poly.type
_entity_poly.pdbx_seq_one_letter_code
_entity_poly.pdbx_strand_id
1 'polypeptide(L)' 'MPIKTNHDRIEQIIQGVQEGVAQALLRHKRDGHSIAVWRNGRVEEIPPKNIRIPASNRRPRKAAGKGASISTK' A
#
# COMPACT_ATOMS: atom_id res chain seq x y z
N MET A 1 -14.89 1.88 -23.60
CA MET A 1 -14.24 1.38 -22.36
C MET A 1 -12.75 1.28 -22.65
N PRO A 2 -11.84 1.98 -21.95
CA PRO A 2 -10.42 1.81 -22.19
C PRO A 2 -10.01 0.37 -21.84
N ILE A 3 -9.34 -0.31 -22.77
CA ILE A 3 -8.83 -1.66 -22.56
C ILE A 3 -7.60 -1.52 -21.66
N LYS A 4 -7.66 -2.09 -20.45
CA LYS A 4 -6.50 -2.18 -19.57
C LYS A 4 -5.39 -2.97 -20.27
N THR A 5 -4.25 -2.34 -20.43
CA THR A 5 -3.04 -2.97 -20.99
C THR A 5 -2.46 -3.96 -19.98
N ASN A 6 -1.55 -4.84 -20.43
CA ASN A 6 -0.84 -5.75 -19.52
C ASN A 6 -0.04 -4.98 -18.46
N HIS A 7 0.47 -3.79 -18.82
CA HIS A 7 1.16 -2.90 -17.89
C HIS A 7 0.24 -2.47 -16.74
N ASP A 8 -0.98 -2.00 -17.05
CA ASP A 8 -1.96 -1.58 -16.03
C ASP A 8 -2.32 -2.71 -15.06
N ARG A 9 -2.31 -3.95 -15.54
CA ARG A 9 -2.57 -5.15 -14.72
C ARG A 9 -1.41 -5.46 -13.78
N ILE A 10 -0.18 -5.37 -14.28
CA ILE A 10 1.03 -5.55 -13.47
C ILE A 10 1.10 -4.50 -12.37
N GLU A 11 0.80 -3.23 -12.68
CA GLU A 11 0.76 -2.17 -11.67
C GLU A 11 -0.26 -2.45 -10.56
N GLN A 12 -1.46 -2.95 -10.92
CA GLN A 12 -2.48 -3.34 -9.94
C GLN A 12 -2.02 -4.47 -9.02
N ILE A 13 -1.31 -5.46 -9.57
CA ILE A 13 -0.74 -6.56 -8.78
C ILE A 13 0.29 -6.02 -7.79
N ILE A 14 1.24 -5.21 -8.28
CA ILE A 14 2.28 -4.61 -7.44
C ILE A 14 1.64 -3.80 -6.31
N GLN A 15 0.63 -2.99 -6.62
CA GLN A 15 -0.08 -2.20 -5.62
C GLN A 15 -0.77 -3.09 -4.58
N GLY A 16 -1.47 -4.15 -5.01
CA GLY A 16 -2.13 -5.08 -4.09
C GLY A 16 -1.15 -5.77 -3.15
N VAL A 17 0.00 -6.21 -3.66
CA VAL A 17 1.06 -6.82 -2.85
C VAL A 17 1.64 -5.82 -1.85
N GLN A 18 1.91 -4.58 -2.26
CA GLN A 18 2.40 -3.53 -1.37
C GLN A 18 1.42 -3.22 -0.24
N GLU A 19 0.13 -3.13 -0.55
CA GLU A 19 -0.92 -2.91 0.47
C GLU A 19 -0.98 -4.08 1.46
N GLY A 20 -0.96 -5.33 0.97
CA GLY A 20 -0.94 -6.51 1.83
C GLY A 20 0.28 -6.57 2.75
N VAL A 21 1.47 -6.30 2.22
CA VAL A 21 2.72 -6.25 3.00
C VAL A 21 2.64 -5.15 4.07
N ALA A 22 2.19 -3.94 3.71
CA ALA A 22 2.07 -2.84 4.67
C ALA A 22 1.13 -3.18 5.84
N GLN A 23 -0.01 -3.83 5.56
CA GLN A 23 -0.95 -4.27 6.60
C GLN A 23 -0.35 -5.36 7.49
N ALA A 24 0.36 -6.34 6.90
CA ALA A 24 1.02 -7.39 7.67
C ALA A 24 2.07 -6.83 8.64
N LEU A 25 2.92 -5.92 8.13
CA LEU A 25 3.93 -5.23 8.95
C LEU A 25 3.30 -4.41 10.07
N LEU A 26 2.21 -3.70 9.78
CA LEU A 26 1.48 -2.91 10.77
C LEU A 26 0.91 -3.80 11.88
N ARG A 27 0.35 -4.95 11.50
CA ARG A 27 -0.16 -5.93 12.46
C ARG A 27 0.96 -6.47 13.35
N HIS A 28 2.08 -6.91 12.79
CA HIS A 28 3.20 -7.43 13.59
C HIS A 28 3.74 -6.36 14.55
N LYS A 29 3.85 -5.10 14.09
CA LYS A 29 4.24 -3.98 14.95
C LYS A 29 3.28 -3.76 16.12
N ARG A 30 1.97 -3.83 15.87
CA ARG A 30 0.92 -3.64 16.89
C ARG A 30 0.85 -4.80 17.87
N ASP A 31 0.98 -6.02 17.37
CA ASP A 31 0.90 -7.25 18.15
C ASP A 31 2.21 -7.52 18.93
N GLY A 32 3.26 -6.73 18.71
CA GLY A 32 4.55 -6.90 19.38
C GLY A 32 5.38 -8.07 18.85
N HIS A 33 5.13 -8.50 17.62
CA HIS A 33 5.86 -9.58 16.95
C HIS A 33 7.01 -9.06 16.09
N SER A 34 8.21 -9.63 16.25
CA SER A 34 9.35 -9.40 15.36
C SER A 34 9.06 -9.93 13.95
N ILE A 35 9.79 -9.41 12.97
CA ILE A 35 9.89 -9.99 11.63
C ILE A 35 11.33 -10.40 11.35
N ALA A 36 11.52 -11.42 10.51
CA ALA A 36 12.81 -11.77 9.97
C ALA A 36 12.88 -11.36 8.48
N VAL A 37 13.96 -10.72 8.07
CA VAL A 37 14.20 -10.35 6.67
C VAL A 37 15.50 -10.96 6.19
N TRP A 38 15.53 -11.39 4.93
CA TRP A 38 16.78 -11.77 4.29
C TRP A 38 17.46 -10.54 3.69
N ARG A 39 18.66 -10.22 4.17
CA ARG A 39 19.46 -9.09 3.68
C ARG A 39 20.93 -9.47 3.68
N ASN A 40 21.64 -9.12 2.59
CA ASN A 40 23.08 -9.36 2.47
C ASN A 40 23.50 -10.83 2.73
N GLY A 41 22.67 -11.78 2.30
CA GLY A 41 22.94 -13.21 2.48
C GLY A 41 22.75 -13.73 3.91
N ARG A 42 22.10 -12.97 4.79
CA ARG A 42 21.84 -13.35 6.18
C ARG A 42 20.39 -13.04 6.56
N VAL A 43 19.93 -13.71 7.61
CA VAL A 43 18.66 -13.39 8.27
C VAL A 43 18.90 -12.29 9.29
N GLU A 44 18.25 -11.15 9.11
CA GLU A 44 18.20 -10.04 10.07
C GLU A 44 16.83 -10.04 10.76
N GLU A 45 16.82 -10.14 12.09
CA GLU A 45 15.59 -9.95 12.87
C GLU A 45 15.35 -8.46 13.13
N ILE A 46 14.14 -8.00 12.86
CA ILE A 46 13.70 -6.63 13.10
C ILE A 46 12.65 -6.67 14.22
N PRO A 47 12.94 -6.07 15.39
CA PRO A 47 11.99 -6.02 16.48
C PRO A 47 10.80 -5.10 16.14
N PRO A 48 9.63 -5.29 16.78
CA PRO A 48 8.39 -4.58 16.46
C PRO A 48 8.54 -3.06 16.39
N LYS A 49 9.30 -2.49 17.32
CA LYS A 49 9.55 -1.04 17.44
C LYS A 49 10.25 -0.46 16.20
N ASN A 50 11.09 -1.28 15.56
CA ASN A 50 11.91 -0.89 14.42
C ASN A 50 11.25 -1.20 13.07
N ILE A 51 10.09 -1.87 13.06
CA ILE A 51 9.32 -2.11 11.83
C ILE A 51 8.85 -0.75 11.27
N ARG A 52 9.27 -0.46 10.03
CA ARG A 52 8.85 0.73 9.28
C ARG A 52 7.68 0.36 8.37
N ILE A 53 6.59 1.12 8.44
CA ILE A 53 5.41 0.92 7.59
C ILE A 53 5.53 1.85 6.38
N PRO A 54 5.61 1.34 5.15
CA PRO A 54 5.61 2.18 3.97
C PRO A 54 4.26 2.91 3.86
N ALA A 55 4.29 4.20 3.56
CA ALA A 55 3.08 4.96 3.29
C ALA A 55 2.37 4.34 2.07
N SER A 56 1.06 4.10 2.17
CA SER A 56 0.32 3.58 1.01
C SER A 56 0.42 4.60 -0.12
N ASN A 57 0.95 4.21 -1.28
CA ASN A 57 1.03 5.08 -2.45
C ASN A 57 -0.32 5.19 -3.17
N ARG A 58 -1.41 5.32 -2.41
CA ARG A 58 -2.72 5.60 -2.98
C ARG A 58 -2.66 6.98 -3.59
N ARG A 59 -2.53 7.05 -4.93
CA ARG A 59 -2.96 8.24 -5.67
C ARG A 59 -4.36 8.56 -5.17
N PRO A 60 -4.67 9.82 -4.79
CA PRO A 60 -6.03 10.17 -4.44
C PRO A 60 -6.89 9.73 -5.62
N ARG A 61 -7.86 8.84 -5.38
CA ARG A 61 -8.89 8.57 -6.39
C ARG A 61 -9.44 9.94 -6.72
N LYS A 62 -9.24 10.44 -7.95
CA LYS A 62 -9.97 11.62 -8.42
C LYS A 62 -11.41 11.35 -8.03
N ALA A 63 -11.95 12.16 -7.11
CA ALA A 63 -13.34 12.07 -6.73
C ALA A 63 -14.11 12.11 -8.04
N ALA A 64 -14.87 11.04 -8.33
CA ALA A 64 -15.79 11.04 -9.45
C ALA A 64 -16.61 12.31 -9.32
N GLY A 65 -16.47 13.22 -10.28
CA GLY A 65 -17.09 14.53 -10.23
C GLY A 65 -18.57 14.37 -10.00
N LYS A 66 -19.05 14.72 -8.80
CA LYS A 66 -20.44 15.11 -8.62
C LYS A 66 -20.55 16.53 -9.16
N GLY A 67 -20.87 16.63 -10.44
CA GLY A 67 -21.66 17.76 -10.90
C GLY A 67 -23.03 17.65 -10.23
N ALA A 68 -23.40 18.66 -9.45
CA ALA A 68 -24.76 19.18 -9.32
C ALA A 68 -24.78 20.25 -8.20
N SER A 69 -25.24 21.44 -8.59
CA SER A 69 -25.91 22.44 -7.74
C SER A 69 -25.03 23.28 -6.81
N ILE A 70 -24.76 24.53 -7.21
CA ILE A 70 -25.51 25.72 -6.77
C ILE A 70 -25.03 26.93 -7.57
N SER A 71 -25.88 27.41 -8.49
CA SER A 71 -25.79 28.77 -9.04
C SER A 71 -26.52 29.68 -8.07
N THR A 72 -25.80 30.58 -7.42
CA THR A 72 -26.38 31.67 -6.63
C THR A 72 -26.24 32.95 -7.44
N LYS A 73 -27.37 33.50 -7.88
CA LYS A 73 -27.48 34.90 -8.27
C LYS A 73 -28.85 35.43 -7.90
#